data_AF-A7BEF2-F1
#
_entry.id   AF-A7BEF2-F1
#
_cell.length_a   1.000
_cell.length_b   1.000
_cell.length_c   1.000
_cell.angle_alpha   90.00
_cell.angle_beta   90.00
_cell.angle_gamma   90.00
#
_symmetry.space_group_name_H-M   'P 1'
#
loop_
_entity.id
_entity.type
_entity.pdbx_description
1 polymer ?
#
loop_
_entity_poly.entity_id
_entity_poly.type
_entity_poly.pdbx_seq_one_letter_code
_entity_poly.pdbx_strand_id
1 'polypeptide(L)'
;MTNAISVEGVSKRFRIYKNRNQSLKGAFLQRSRAQFEEFWALDDVSFEIPQGKTFGLLGHNGSGKSTLLKCIAKILTPDRGTISSTGRMAAMLEVGSGFHPELSGRENIYLNGAILGMSKKEIDSKLDAIIDFSGVERFIDQPVKNYSSGMYVRLGFSVSIHVEPDILLVDEVLAVGDMEFQNKCMDKFAQLKDQGRTVVVVSHGLEQMRTFCDQAAWLDHGTLVDVGAAAEVIDTYSDVAHHAVEVEGGGTRFGSGEAMIERIELLSASGQPTSLVYPGDPVRLRLHYRANERIESPVFGASIDTREGVFVWGLHGMDACYVPTSIEPGTGHLDIDIPRLTFNPGAYTISAAIQNQDMTSVIDALQKARRFDVLPGPGMESGGLVNLGASFTDLTPERPMRDVPRRGAADYEHLARMQAQQADALENED
;
A
#
# COMPACT_ATOMS: atom_id res chain seq x y z
N MET A 1 -6.84 24.21 5.16
CA MET A 1 -6.49 22.95 5.86
C MET A 1 -5.16 23.18 6.57
N THR A 2 -4.93 22.63 7.76
CA THR A 2 -3.64 22.74 8.46
C THR A 2 -2.72 21.60 8.02
N ASN A 3 -1.49 21.93 7.66
CA ASN A 3 -0.48 20.96 7.23
C ASN A 3 0.39 20.53 8.42
N ALA A 4 0.67 19.24 8.52
CA ALA A 4 1.58 18.68 9.50
C ALA A 4 3.04 18.89 9.10
N ILE A 5 3.36 18.74 7.80
CA ILE A 5 4.69 18.98 7.23
C ILE A 5 4.54 19.81 5.94
N SER A 6 5.37 20.82 5.76
CA SER A 6 5.57 21.52 4.48
C SER A 6 7.01 21.35 4.02
N VAL A 7 7.20 20.89 2.79
CA VAL A 7 8.49 20.73 2.11
C VAL A 7 8.53 21.73 0.96
N GLU A 8 9.48 22.66 0.96
CA GLU A 8 9.54 23.76 -0.01
C GLU A 8 10.94 23.86 -0.64
N GLY A 9 11.04 23.54 -1.93
CA GLY A 9 12.24 23.67 -2.75
C GLY A 9 13.44 22.88 -2.22
N VAL A 10 13.20 21.72 -1.61
CA VAL A 10 14.23 20.98 -0.88
C VAL A 10 15.19 20.30 -1.85
N SER A 11 16.47 20.65 -1.74
CA SER A 11 17.54 19.98 -2.49
C SER A 11 18.62 19.48 -1.52
N LYS A 12 19.15 18.28 -1.78
CA LYS A 12 20.18 17.65 -0.96
C LYS A 12 21.25 17.00 -1.85
N ARG A 13 22.50 17.38 -1.62
CA ARG A 13 23.65 16.87 -2.36
C ARG A 13 24.62 16.11 -1.47
N PHE A 14 25.22 15.06 -2.02
CA PHE A 14 26.34 14.31 -1.47
C PHE A 14 27.57 14.42 -2.37
N ARG A 15 28.76 14.27 -1.78
CA ARG A 15 30.03 14.21 -2.52
C ARG A 15 30.51 12.76 -2.59
N ILE A 16 30.63 12.23 -3.81
CA ILE A 16 31.18 10.90 -4.07
C ILE A 16 32.66 11.07 -4.43
N TYR A 17 33.54 10.60 -3.55
CA TYR A 17 34.98 10.69 -3.77
C TYR A 17 35.47 9.50 -4.61
N LYS A 18 36.10 9.77 -5.77
CA LYS A 18 36.77 8.73 -6.57
C LYS A 18 38.20 8.56 -6.06
N ASN A 19 38.57 7.33 -5.67
CA ASN A 19 39.87 6.88 -5.14
C ASN A 19 40.24 7.35 -3.71
N ARG A 20 40.02 6.47 -2.72
CA ARG A 20 40.68 6.53 -1.41
C ARG A 20 42.05 5.83 -1.49
N ASN A 21 43.09 6.53 -1.93
CA ASN A 21 44.46 6.05 -1.71
C ASN A 21 44.78 6.15 -0.20
N GLN A 22 44.71 5.03 0.52
CA GLN A 22 44.97 4.93 1.97
C GLN A 22 46.46 5.10 2.37
N SER A 23 47.28 5.72 1.51
CA SER A 23 48.71 5.89 1.76
C SER A 23 49.03 7.31 2.20
N LEU A 24 49.61 7.46 3.39
CA LEU A 24 50.13 8.73 3.91
C LEU A 24 51.15 9.39 2.97
N LYS A 25 51.79 8.62 2.06
CA LYS A 25 52.69 9.17 1.03
C LYS A 25 51.95 9.92 -0.09
N GLY A 26 50.67 9.63 -0.34
CA GLY A 26 49.85 10.32 -1.34
C GLY A 26 49.37 11.71 -0.89
N ALA A 27 49.13 11.88 0.41
CA ALA A 27 48.68 13.15 0.99
C ALA A 27 49.73 14.27 0.92
N PHE A 28 51.02 13.92 0.82
CA PHE A 28 52.12 14.90 0.73
C PHE A 28 52.44 15.32 -0.71
N LEU A 29 52.07 14.54 -1.72
CA LEU A 29 52.34 14.83 -3.14
C LEU A 29 51.16 15.49 -3.90
N GLN A 30 49.91 15.29 -3.47
CA GLN A 30 48.75 15.88 -4.16
C GLN A 30 48.25 17.14 -3.46
N ARG A 31 48.81 18.28 -3.88
CA ARG A 31 48.20 19.61 -3.73
C ARG A 31 46.96 19.80 -4.63
N SER A 32 46.51 18.76 -5.33
CA SER A 32 45.30 18.76 -6.14
C SER A 32 44.09 18.42 -5.27
N ARG A 33 43.09 19.32 -5.23
CA ARG A 33 41.78 19.10 -4.60
C ARG A 33 41.30 17.67 -4.88
N ALA A 34 40.91 16.95 -3.83
CA ALA A 34 40.30 15.63 -3.96
C ALA A 34 39.20 15.69 -5.03
N GLN A 35 39.31 14.87 -6.06
CA GLN A 35 38.34 14.84 -7.15
C GLN A 35 37.08 14.14 -6.61
N PHE A 36 36.02 14.92 -6.41
CA PHE A 36 34.71 14.42 -6.01
C PHE A 36 33.70 14.71 -7.11
N GLU A 37 32.77 13.78 -7.27
CA GLU A 37 31.57 13.96 -8.06
C GLU A 37 30.43 14.38 -7.13
N GLU A 38 29.60 15.30 -7.61
CA GLU A 38 28.43 15.77 -6.88
C GLU A 38 27.22 14.95 -7.27
N PHE A 39 26.58 14.32 -6.28
CA PHE A 39 25.36 13.53 -6.46
C PHE A 39 24.20 14.24 -5.76
N TRP A 40 23.21 14.67 -6.53
CA TRP A 40 21.98 15.23 -6.00
C TRP A 40 21.03 14.08 -5.67
N ALA A 41 20.79 13.87 -4.37
CA ALA A 41 19.85 12.88 -3.88
C ALA A 41 18.42 13.43 -3.81
N LEU A 42 18.28 14.76 -3.72
CA LEU A 42 17.03 15.50 -3.86
C LEU A 42 17.32 16.77 -4.65
N ASP A 43 16.45 17.12 -5.58
CA ASP A 43 16.54 18.32 -6.40
C ASP A 43 15.16 18.99 -6.48
N ASP A 44 15.06 20.19 -5.91
CA ASP A 44 13.88 21.06 -5.89
C ASP A 44 12.53 20.39 -5.51
N VAL A 45 12.51 19.54 -4.48
CA VAL A 45 11.30 18.82 -4.05
C VAL A 45 10.37 19.73 -3.23
N SER A 46 9.09 19.83 -3.63
CA SER A 46 8.08 20.64 -2.92
C SER A 46 6.73 19.94 -2.82
N PHE A 47 6.19 19.76 -1.61
CA PHE A 47 4.85 19.22 -1.37
C PHE A 47 4.41 19.44 0.09
N GLU A 48 3.12 19.23 0.36
CA GLU A 48 2.53 19.38 1.69
C GLU A 48 1.93 18.06 2.18
N ILE A 49 2.04 17.80 3.48
CA ILE A 49 1.40 16.65 4.15
C ILE A 49 0.29 17.17 5.07
N PRO A 50 -0.99 16.90 4.78
CA PRO A 50 -2.09 17.35 5.62
C PRO A 50 -2.06 16.69 7.00
N GLN A 51 -2.49 17.43 8.02
CA GLN A 51 -2.58 16.90 9.38
C GLN A 51 -3.63 15.78 9.50
N GLY A 52 -3.31 14.73 10.24
CA GLY A 52 -4.21 13.61 10.52
C GLY A 52 -4.42 12.67 9.34
N LYS A 53 -3.55 12.76 8.33
CA LYS A 53 -3.54 11.86 7.17
C LYS A 53 -2.38 10.87 7.27
N THR A 54 -2.57 9.72 6.65
CA THR A 54 -1.48 8.82 6.32
C THR A 54 -0.95 9.18 4.93
N PHE A 55 0.35 9.42 4.84
CA PHE A 55 1.03 9.87 3.63
C PHE A 55 2.14 8.89 3.22
N GLY A 56 2.10 8.42 1.97
CA GLY A 56 3.09 7.51 1.41
C GLY A 56 4.20 8.24 0.64
N LEU A 57 5.45 7.78 0.74
CA LEU A 57 6.51 8.14 -0.22
C LEU A 57 6.87 6.93 -1.08
N LEU A 58 6.70 7.07 -2.39
CA LEU A 58 6.85 6.05 -3.41
C LEU A 58 8.06 6.34 -4.30
N GLY A 59 8.55 5.32 -5.00
CA GLY A 59 9.65 5.44 -5.96
C GLY A 59 10.63 4.26 -5.91
N HIS A 60 11.46 4.14 -6.94
CA HIS A 60 12.46 3.08 -7.05
C HIS A 60 13.57 3.20 -5.99
N ASN A 61 14.41 2.17 -5.87
CA ASN A 61 15.59 2.20 -5.01
C ASN A 61 16.58 3.28 -5.49
N GLY A 62 16.95 4.19 -4.59
CA GLY A 62 17.81 5.33 -4.93
C GLY A 62 17.07 6.57 -5.42
N SER A 63 15.73 6.59 -5.44
CA SER A 63 14.97 7.77 -5.88
C SER A 63 14.98 8.95 -4.90
N GLY A 64 15.58 8.80 -3.71
CA GLY A 64 15.72 9.87 -2.72
C GLY A 64 14.81 9.75 -1.48
N LYS A 65 13.89 8.78 -1.42
CA LYS A 65 12.92 8.59 -0.30
C LYS A 65 13.54 8.68 1.10
N SER A 66 14.52 7.83 1.41
CA SER A 66 15.15 7.83 2.74
C SER A 66 15.98 9.10 3.00
N THR A 67 16.50 9.76 1.95
CA THR A 67 17.18 11.07 2.10
C THR A 67 16.17 12.15 2.48
N LEU A 68 15.03 12.20 1.80
CA LEU A 68 13.94 13.13 2.11
C LEU A 68 13.40 12.88 3.52
N LEU A 69 13.16 11.62 3.88
CA LEU A 69 12.66 11.26 5.20
C LEU A 69 13.64 11.68 6.31
N LYS A 70 14.94 11.50 6.09
CA LYS A 70 16.00 12.00 7.01
C LYS A 70 16.06 13.53 7.07
N CYS A 71 15.75 14.23 5.98
CA CYS A 71 15.63 15.69 5.99
C CYS A 71 14.40 16.15 6.78
N ILE A 72 13.25 15.49 6.59
CA ILE A 72 12.02 15.75 7.36
C ILE A 72 12.25 15.50 8.85
N ALA A 73 12.92 14.40 9.20
CA ALA A 73 13.31 14.04 10.56
C ALA A 73 14.39 14.97 11.17
N LYS A 74 14.92 15.95 10.40
CA LYS A 74 16.01 16.85 10.77
C LYS A 74 17.33 16.14 11.13
N ILE A 75 17.51 14.90 10.68
CA ILE A 75 18.77 14.16 10.78
C ILE A 75 19.77 14.70 9.76
N LEU A 76 19.27 15.05 8.57
CA LEU A 76 20.05 15.71 7.53
C LEU A 76 19.54 17.13 7.33
N THR A 77 20.44 18.10 7.22
CA THR A 77 20.10 19.46 6.81
C THR A 77 20.07 19.53 5.27
N PRO A 78 18.99 20.03 4.66
CA PRO A 78 18.95 20.26 3.23
C PRO A 78 19.99 21.32 2.82
N ASP A 79 20.50 21.23 1.58
CA ASP A 79 21.43 22.22 1.04
C ASP A 79 20.69 23.47 0.53
N ARG A 80 19.44 23.30 0.08
CA ARG A 80 18.51 24.35 -0.35
C ARG A 80 17.08 24.01 0.09
N GLY A 81 16.23 25.02 0.14
CA GLY A 81 14.83 24.87 0.54
C GLY A 81 14.65 24.79 2.06
N THR A 82 13.40 24.61 2.47
CA THR A 82 12.98 24.58 3.87
C THR A 82 11.99 23.46 4.13
N ILE A 83 12.08 22.87 5.33
CA ILE A 83 11.09 21.93 5.84
C ILE A 83 10.55 22.48 7.16
N SER A 84 9.24 22.63 7.25
CA SER A 84 8.54 22.99 8.48
C SER A 84 7.63 21.86 8.93
N SER A 85 7.46 21.72 10.25
CA SER A 85 6.64 20.66 10.85
C SER A 85 5.91 21.17 12.07
N THR A 86 4.63 20.83 12.23
CA THR A 86 3.79 21.26 13.35
C THR A 86 3.55 20.11 14.31
N GLY A 87 4.07 20.24 15.54
CA GLY A 87 3.94 19.22 16.59
C GLY A 87 5.22 18.41 16.83
N ARG A 88 5.13 17.46 17.76
CA ARG A 88 6.20 16.53 18.12
C ARG A 88 6.28 15.40 17.09
N MET A 89 7.46 15.24 16.52
CA MET A 89 7.75 14.20 15.55
C MET A 89 8.52 13.05 16.21
N ALA A 90 8.17 11.81 15.86
CA ALA A 90 9.02 10.64 16.10
C ALA A 90 9.35 9.96 14.78
N ALA A 91 10.58 9.50 14.62
CA ALA A 91 11.05 8.88 13.39
C ALA A 91 11.60 7.48 13.68
N MET A 92 10.97 6.45 13.09
CA MET A 92 11.36 5.05 13.17
C MET A 92 12.36 4.68 12.05
N LEU A 93 13.34 5.54 11.80
CA LEU A 93 14.32 5.38 10.72
C LEU A 93 15.43 4.40 11.08
N GLU A 94 15.72 4.27 12.37
CA GLU A 94 16.78 3.44 12.92
C GLU A 94 16.26 2.78 14.19
N VAL A 95 15.32 1.85 14.06
CA VAL A 95 14.70 1.21 15.23
C VAL A 95 15.77 0.53 16.11
N GLY A 96 15.82 0.94 17.39
CA GLY A 96 16.84 0.53 18.35
C GLY A 96 18.08 1.45 18.41
N SER A 97 18.18 2.44 17.54
CA SER A 97 19.13 3.55 17.67
C SER A 97 18.94 4.24 19.02
N GLY A 98 20.02 4.31 19.80
CA GLY A 98 19.99 4.79 21.17
C GLY A 98 19.82 3.72 22.25
N PHE A 99 19.67 2.43 21.90
CA PHE A 99 19.82 1.36 22.89
C PHE A 99 21.29 1.19 23.28
N HIS A 100 21.52 0.97 24.57
CA HIS A 100 22.82 0.66 25.12
C HIS A 100 22.94 -0.87 25.32
N PRO A 101 23.91 -1.55 24.69
CA PRO A 101 24.02 -3.02 24.67
C PRO A 101 24.12 -3.67 26.05
N GLU A 102 24.77 -2.99 27.00
CA GLU A 102 24.96 -3.48 28.37
C GLU A 102 23.77 -3.25 29.30
N LEU A 103 22.81 -2.40 28.90
CA LEU A 103 21.61 -2.14 29.70
C LEU A 103 20.53 -3.20 29.42
N SER A 104 19.70 -3.47 30.42
CA SER A 104 18.52 -4.32 30.27
C SER A 104 17.52 -3.72 29.28
N GLY A 105 16.59 -4.55 28.78
CA GLY A 105 15.47 -4.07 27.97
C GLY A 105 14.67 -2.98 28.69
N ARG A 106 14.39 -3.15 29.99
CA ARG A 106 13.70 -2.16 30.83
C ARG A 106 14.43 -0.82 30.85
N GLU A 107 15.73 -0.82 31.13
CA GLU A 107 16.55 0.39 31.15
C GLU A 107 16.62 1.06 29.77
N ASN A 108 16.64 0.26 28.71
CA ASN A 108 16.59 0.75 27.33
C ASN A 108 15.24 1.38 26.97
N ILE A 109 14.12 0.92 27.53
CA ILE A 109 12.82 1.62 27.41
C ILE A 109 12.93 3.04 27.98
N TYR A 110 13.52 3.19 29.17
CA TYR A 110 13.71 4.51 29.79
C TYR A 110 14.65 5.40 28.97
N LEU A 111 15.79 4.87 28.54
CA LEU A 111 16.78 5.60 27.77
C LEU A 111 16.22 6.06 26.42
N ASN A 112 15.67 5.14 25.64
CA ASN A 112 15.12 5.45 24.32
C ASN A 112 13.87 6.33 24.43
N GLY A 113 13.00 6.07 25.42
CA GLY A 113 11.86 6.92 25.70
C GLY A 113 12.23 8.36 25.98
N ALA A 114 13.27 8.58 26.78
CA ALA A 114 13.80 9.91 27.07
C ALA A 114 14.41 10.58 25.81
N ILE A 115 15.17 9.83 25.00
CA ILE A 115 15.72 10.31 23.71
C ILE A 115 14.59 10.77 22.78
N LEU A 116 13.49 10.02 22.73
CA LEU A 116 12.31 10.37 21.94
C LEU A 116 11.44 11.47 22.57
N GLY A 117 11.83 11.98 23.75
CA GLY A 117 11.23 13.13 24.43
C GLY A 117 10.16 12.80 25.47
N MET A 118 10.00 11.55 25.89
CA MET A 118 9.05 11.19 26.94
C MET A 118 9.62 11.59 28.31
N SER A 119 8.78 12.20 29.13
CA SER A 119 9.07 12.38 30.55
C SER A 119 9.06 11.02 31.27
N LYS A 120 9.80 10.92 32.38
CA LYS A 120 9.83 9.68 33.18
C LYS A 120 8.43 9.21 33.57
N LYS A 121 7.52 10.13 33.91
CA LYS A 121 6.13 9.82 34.28
C LYS A 121 5.35 9.19 33.12
N GLU A 122 5.54 9.68 31.89
CA GLU A 122 4.92 9.08 30.71
C GLU A 122 5.45 7.67 30.48
N ILE A 123 6.77 7.47 30.60
CA ILE A 123 7.41 6.16 30.46
C ILE A 123 6.85 5.19 31.52
N ASP A 124 6.81 5.60 32.79
CA ASP A 124 6.27 4.79 33.89
C ASP A 124 4.82 4.34 33.61
N SER A 125 3.99 5.24 33.07
CA SER A 125 2.58 4.93 32.75
C SER A 125 2.40 3.99 31.54
N LYS A 126 3.41 3.89 30.67
CA LYS A 126 3.35 3.12 29.43
C LYS A 126 4.23 1.87 29.45
N LEU A 127 5.01 1.67 30.51
CA LEU A 127 6.04 0.63 30.59
C LEU A 127 5.46 -0.76 30.33
N ASP A 128 4.39 -1.14 31.02
CA ASP A 128 3.78 -2.47 30.88
C ASP A 128 3.18 -2.67 29.47
N ALA A 129 2.57 -1.63 28.90
CA ALA A 129 2.04 -1.68 27.53
C ALA A 129 3.14 -1.83 26.47
N ILE A 130 4.29 -1.15 26.67
CA ILE A 130 5.46 -1.28 25.80
C ILE A 130 6.01 -2.71 25.87
N ILE A 131 6.11 -3.28 27.08
CA ILE A 131 6.61 -4.64 27.29
C ILE A 131 5.66 -5.64 26.63
N ASP A 132 4.36 -5.59 26.92
CA ASP A 132 3.33 -6.48 26.36
C ASP A 132 3.27 -6.42 24.83
N PHE A 133 3.31 -5.22 24.26
CA PHE A 133 3.35 -5.05 22.81
C PHE A 133 4.62 -5.66 22.19
N SER A 134 5.77 -5.52 22.87
CA SER A 134 7.04 -6.07 22.40
C SER A 134 7.09 -7.60 22.47
N GLY A 135 6.35 -8.25 23.37
CA GLY A 135 6.42 -9.71 23.61
C GLY A 135 7.76 -10.19 24.15
N VAL A 136 8.50 -9.33 24.87
CA VAL A 136 9.83 -9.66 25.46
C VAL A 136 9.77 -9.77 26.99
N GLU A 137 8.60 -9.97 27.58
CA GLU A 137 8.34 -9.95 29.04
C GLU A 137 9.36 -10.81 29.81
N ARG A 138 9.63 -12.02 29.30
CA ARG A 138 10.53 -12.98 29.95
C ARG A 138 12.01 -12.54 29.93
N PHE A 139 12.38 -11.62 29.05
CA PHE A 139 13.75 -11.17 28.81
C PHE A 139 13.94 -9.69 29.14
N ILE A 140 12.92 -8.99 29.65
CA ILE A 140 12.94 -7.54 29.80
C ILE A 140 14.07 -7.04 30.71
N ASP A 141 14.42 -7.81 31.74
CA ASP A 141 15.49 -7.47 32.69
C ASP A 141 16.87 -8.05 32.26
N GLN A 142 16.97 -8.65 31.06
CA GLN A 142 18.24 -9.10 30.48
C GLN A 142 18.87 -8.02 29.60
N PRO A 143 20.22 -7.92 29.55
CA PRO A 143 20.91 -7.00 28.65
C PRO A 143 20.51 -7.18 27.18
N VAL A 144 20.25 -6.10 26.46
CA VAL A 144 19.76 -6.16 25.07
C VAL A 144 20.78 -6.76 24.09
N LYS A 145 22.07 -6.81 24.44
CA LYS A 145 23.07 -7.57 23.65
C LYS A 145 22.77 -9.08 23.56
N ASN A 146 21.96 -9.61 24.47
CA ASN A 146 21.53 -11.01 24.48
C ASN A 146 20.22 -11.23 23.71
N TYR A 147 19.62 -10.17 23.15
CA TYR A 147 18.37 -10.29 22.40
C TYR A 147 18.66 -10.84 21.00
N SER A 148 17.70 -11.58 20.45
CA SER A 148 17.69 -11.82 19.01
C SER A 148 17.47 -10.50 18.27
N SER A 149 17.83 -10.44 17.00
CA SER A 149 17.55 -9.27 16.15
C SER A 149 16.06 -8.91 16.15
N GLY A 150 15.17 -9.91 16.14
CA GLY A 150 13.72 -9.72 16.20
C GLY A 150 13.27 -9.09 17.52
N MET A 151 13.75 -9.59 18.67
CA MET A 151 13.42 -9.01 19.99
C MET A 151 13.91 -7.56 20.10
N TYR A 152 15.12 -7.29 19.60
CA TYR A 152 15.71 -5.96 19.61
C TYR A 152 14.86 -4.95 18.83
N VAL A 153 14.47 -5.30 17.60
CA VAL A 153 13.64 -4.42 16.77
C VAL A 153 12.24 -4.28 17.34
N ARG A 154 11.62 -5.38 17.81
CA ARG A 154 10.30 -5.35 18.45
C ARG A 154 10.27 -4.38 19.62
N LEU A 155 11.25 -4.46 20.53
CA LEU A 155 11.31 -3.55 21.68
C LEU A 155 11.50 -2.08 21.25
N GLY A 156 12.44 -1.81 20.33
CA GLY A 156 12.66 -0.44 19.83
C GLY A 156 11.41 0.15 19.17
N PHE A 157 10.69 -0.68 18.41
CA PHE A 157 9.43 -0.30 17.78
C PHE A 157 8.35 -0.03 18.83
N SER A 158 8.19 -0.92 19.81
CA SER A 158 7.23 -0.76 20.91
C SER A 158 7.43 0.55 21.66
N VAL A 159 8.67 0.93 21.96
CA VAL A 159 8.93 2.22 22.62
C VAL A 159 8.48 3.37 21.72
N SER A 160 8.89 3.36 20.46
CA SER A 160 8.65 4.44 19.50
C SER A 160 7.17 4.67 19.20
N ILE A 161 6.37 3.61 19.07
CA ILE A 161 4.93 3.70 18.78
C ILE A 161 4.12 4.21 19.99
N HIS A 162 4.61 3.99 21.21
CA HIS A 162 4.00 4.46 22.46
C HIS A 162 4.41 5.89 22.85
N VAL A 163 5.33 6.51 22.09
CA VAL A 163 5.62 7.95 22.22
C VAL A 163 4.39 8.81 21.90
N GLU A 164 3.44 8.29 21.12
CA GLU A 164 2.21 9.00 20.69
C GLU A 164 2.53 10.38 20.08
N PRO A 165 3.40 10.45 19.05
CA PRO A 165 3.78 11.71 18.43
C PRO A 165 2.61 12.32 17.64
N ASP A 166 2.69 13.63 17.36
CA ASP A 166 1.79 14.30 16.41
C ASP A 166 2.05 13.84 14.97
N ILE A 167 3.33 13.53 14.68
CA ILE A 167 3.82 13.06 13.39
C ILE A 167 4.71 11.83 13.59
N LEU A 168 4.36 10.71 12.98
CA LEU A 168 5.15 9.48 12.99
C LEU A 168 5.74 9.22 11.60
N LEU A 169 7.08 9.17 11.50
CA LEU A 169 7.78 8.77 10.28
C LEU A 169 8.18 7.30 10.38
N VAL A 170 7.90 6.51 9.35
CA VAL A 170 8.21 5.08 9.29
C VAL A 170 8.94 4.77 8.00
N ASP A 171 10.09 4.08 8.09
CA ASP A 171 10.92 3.72 6.95
C ASP A 171 11.08 2.20 6.88
N GLU A 172 10.44 1.52 5.93
CA GLU A 172 10.58 0.09 5.58
C GLU A 172 10.47 -0.96 6.72
N VAL A 173 10.37 -0.51 7.98
CA VAL A 173 10.40 -1.33 9.20
C VAL A 173 9.04 -1.95 9.50
N LEU A 174 7.99 -1.58 8.76
CA LEU A 174 6.69 -2.24 8.82
C LEU A 174 6.79 -3.75 8.53
N ALA A 175 7.80 -4.18 7.77
CA ALA A 175 8.03 -5.58 7.46
C ALA A 175 8.84 -6.34 8.54
N VAL A 176 9.27 -5.70 9.63
CA VAL A 176 10.10 -6.35 10.64
C VAL A 176 9.26 -6.98 11.74
N GLY A 177 9.52 -8.26 12.03
CA GLY A 177 8.81 -9.05 13.02
C GLY A 177 8.17 -10.28 12.40
N ASP A 178 7.49 -11.07 13.24
CA ASP A 178 6.58 -12.11 12.77
C ASP A 178 5.23 -11.50 12.35
N MET A 179 4.41 -12.29 11.67
CA MET A 179 3.08 -11.86 11.20
C MET A 179 2.18 -11.39 12.34
N GLU A 180 2.33 -11.95 13.54
CA GLU A 180 1.58 -11.52 14.73
C GLU A 180 1.96 -10.08 15.13
N PHE A 181 3.26 -9.78 15.17
CA PHE A 181 3.75 -8.44 15.48
C PHE A 181 3.38 -7.42 14.40
N GLN A 182 3.46 -7.80 13.12
CA GLN A 182 3.02 -6.94 12.01
C GLN A 182 1.54 -6.55 12.14
N ASN A 183 0.66 -7.51 12.48
CA ASN A 183 -0.76 -7.21 12.71
C ASN A 183 -0.95 -6.24 13.89
N LYS A 184 -0.22 -6.43 15.01
CA LYS A 184 -0.25 -5.49 16.15
C LYS A 184 0.20 -4.08 15.73
N CYS A 185 1.22 -3.98 14.88
CA CYS A 185 1.68 -2.70 14.33
C CYS A 185 0.59 -2.02 13.50
N MET A 186 -0.04 -2.76 12.59
CA MET A 186 -1.11 -2.24 11.72
C MET A 186 -2.31 -1.74 12.54
N ASP A 187 -2.74 -2.51 13.55
CA ASP A 187 -3.81 -2.09 14.46
C ASP A 187 -3.45 -0.79 15.20
N LYS A 188 -2.19 -0.67 15.64
CA LYS A 188 -1.72 0.53 16.34
C LYS A 188 -1.64 1.74 15.41
N PHE A 189 -1.24 1.56 14.15
CA PHE A 189 -1.26 2.62 13.16
C PHE A 189 -2.68 3.09 12.83
N ALA A 190 -3.64 2.15 12.71
CA ALA A 190 -5.05 2.49 12.55
C ALA A 190 -5.57 3.31 13.74
N GLN A 191 -5.23 2.92 14.98
CA GLN A 191 -5.57 3.70 16.17
C GLN A 191 -4.98 5.12 16.16
N LEU A 192 -3.72 5.28 15.73
CA LEU A 192 -3.09 6.60 15.59
C LEU A 192 -3.81 7.45 14.55
N LYS A 193 -4.21 6.84 13.43
CA LYS A 193 -5.03 7.50 12.40
C LYS A 193 -6.37 7.96 12.95
N ASP A 194 -7.08 7.10 13.70
CA ASP A 194 -8.36 7.44 14.34
C ASP A 194 -8.24 8.57 15.37
N GLN A 195 -7.08 8.70 15.99
CA GLN A 195 -6.74 9.80 16.90
C GLN A 195 -6.34 11.11 16.19
N GLY A 196 -6.36 11.13 14.85
CA GLY A 196 -5.99 12.28 14.04
C GLY A 196 -4.48 12.57 14.02
N ARG A 197 -3.64 11.55 14.28
CA ARG A 197 -2.18 11.66 14.14
C ARG A 197 -1.78 11.54 12.68
N THR A 198 -0.68 12.19 12.33
CA THR A 198 -0.14 12.13 10.95
C THR A 198 0.89 11.00 10.87
N VAL A 199 0.77 10.13 9.88
CA VAL A 199 1.72 9.02 9.68
C VAL A 199 2.34 9.16 8.29
N VAL A 200 3.67 9.20 8.21
CA VAL A 200 4.40 9.21 6.93
C VAL A 200 5.12 7.88 6.78
N VAL A 201 4.82 7.16 5.71
CA VAL A 201 5.32 5.80 5.47
C VAL A 201 6.15 5.75 4.20
N VAL A 202 7.30 5.11 4.28
CA VAL A 202 8.10 4.69 3.13
C VAL A 202 8.06 3.17 3.06
N SER A 203 7.51 2.65 1.96
CA SER A 203 7.41 1.22 1.72
C SER A 203 7.55 0.92 0.24
N HIS A 204 7.98 -0.30 -0.06
CA HIS A 204 7.95 -0.88 -1.40
C HIS A 204 6.68 -1.72 -1.64
N GLY A 205 5.88 -1.99 -0.61
CA GLY A 205 4.61 -2.69 -0.72
C GLY A 205 3.50 -1.78 -1.21
N LEU A 206 3.33 -1.68 -2.53
CA LEU A 206 2.33 -0.81 -3.18
C LEU A 206 0.90 -1.09 -2.69
N GLU A 207 0.50 -2.37 -2.57
CA GLU A 207 -0.85 -2.75 -2.10
C GLU A 207 -1.15 -2.30 -0.66
N GLN A 208 -0.15 -2.41 0.22
CA GLN A 208 -0.27 -1.96 1.61
C GLN A 208 -0.41 -0.44 1.66
N MET A 209 0.38 0.27 0.84
CA MET A 209 0.28 1.72 0.74
C MET A 209 -1.05 2.16 0.14
N ARG A 210 -1.56 1.48 -0.88
CA ARG A 210 -2.89 1.74 -1.48
C ARG A 210 -4.00 1.64 -0.44
N THR A 211 -3.93 0.64 0.43
CA THR A 211 -4.95 0.41 1.47
C THR A 211 -4.83 1.39 2.64
N PHE A 212 -3.58 1.70 3.05
CA PHE A 212 -3.33 2.40 4.31
C PHE A 212 -3.16 3.92 4.16
N CYS A 213 -2.63 4.39 3.02
CA CYS A 213 -2.33 5.81 2.79
C CYS A 213 -3.55 6.53 2.20
N ASP A 214 -3.80 7.75 2.69
CA ASP A 214 -4.80 8.62 2.11
C ASP A 214 -4.22 9.36 0.88
N GLN A 215 -2.94 9.73 0.96
CA GLN A 215 -2.20 10.42 -0.09
C GLN A 215 -0.81 9.82 -0.27
N ALA A 216 -0.20 10.05 -1.41
CA ALA A 216 1.18 9.66 -1.66
C ALA A 216 1.91 10.67 -2.54
N ALA A 217 3.24 10.72 -2.41
CA ALA A 217 4.13 11.38 -3.34
C ALA A 217 5.07 10.36 -3.99
N TRP A 218 5.27 10.48 -5.29
CA TRP A 218 6.20 9.67 -6.05
C TRP A 218 7.47 10.46 -6.37
N LEU A 219 8.60 9.94 -5.89
CA LEU A 219 9.94 10.43 -6.21
C LEU A 219 10.60 9.56 -7.29
N ASP A 220 11.22 10.21 -8.26
CA ASP A 220 12.11 9.60 -9.25
C ASP A 220 13.42 10.37 -9.33
N HIS A 221 14.55 9.66 -9.17
CA HIS A 221 15.90 10.24 -9.24
C HIS A 221 16.10 11.57 -8.46
N GLY A 222 15.46 11.71 -7.30
CA GLY A 222 15.57 12.90 -6.44
C GLY A 222 14.58 14.02 -6.75
N THR A 223 13.70 13.85 -7.74
CA THR A 223 12.67 14.83 -8.12
C THR A 223 11.27 14.32 -7.78
N LEU A 224 10.34 15.25 -7.53
CA LEU A 224 8.92 14.92 -7.34
C LEU A 224 8.24 14.79 -8.70
N VAL A 225 7.70 13.61 -8.99
CA VAL A 225 6.98 13.34 -10.25
C VAL A 225 5.51 13.62 -10.09
N ASP A 226 4.90 13.11 -9.01
CA ASP A 226 3.47 13.24 -8.75
C ASP A 226 3.16 13.24 -7.25
N VAL A 227 2.05 13.86 -6.86
CA VAL A 227 1.53 13.89 -5.49
C VAL A 227 0.01 14.04 -5.49
N GLY A 228 -0.68 13.18 -4.75
CA GLY A 228 -2.13 13.14 -4.80
C GLY A 228 -2.73 12.02 -3.95
N ALA A 229 -3.94 11.58 -4.32
CA ALA A 229 -4.58 10.42 -3.71
C ALA A 229 -3.71 9.17 -3.90
N ALA A 230 -3.52 8.38 -2.84
CA ALA A 230 -2.56 7.29 -2.87
C ALA A 230 -2.85 6.27 -4.00
N ALA A 231 -4.12 5.90 -4.22
CA ALA A 231 -4.51 4.95 -5.26
C ALA A 231 -4.12 5.42 -6.67
N GLU A 232 -4.38 6.69 -7.00
CA GLU A 232 -4.10 7.28 -8.31
C GLU A 232 -2.59 7.39 -8.58
N VAL A 233 -1.83 7.85 -7.58
CA VAL A 233 -0.36 7.97 -7.70
C VAL A 233 0.29 6.59 -7.80
N ILE A 234 -0.20 5.60 -7.06
CA ILE A 234 0.29 4.22 -7.13
C ILE A 234 0.00 3.59 -8.49
N ASP A 235 -1.20 3.82 -9.05
CA ASP A 235 -1.55 3.36 -10.40
C ASP A 235 -0.57 3.96 -11.43
N THR A 236 -0.40 5.28 -11.40
CA THR A 236 0.51 5.98 -12.32
C THR A 236 1.95 5.52 -12.15
N TYR A 237 2.42 5.35 -10.91
CA TYR A 237 3.75 4.82 -10.62
C TYR A 237 3.92 3.41 -11.17
N SER A 238 2.94 2.53 -10.95
CA SER A 238 2.98 1.15 -11.42
C SER A 238 3.00 1.10 -12.95
N ASP A 239 2.15 1.89 -13.59
CA ASP A 239 2.11 2.02 -15.04
C ASP A 239 3.48 2.47 -15.59
N VAL A 240 4.07 3.53 -15.05
CA VAL A 240 5.37 4.01 -15.54
C VAL A 240 6.52 3.03 -15.21
N ALA A 241 6.56 2.49 -13.99
CA ALA A 241 7.60 1.54 -13.59
C ALA A 241 7.60 0.29 -14.47
N HIS A 242 6.43 -0.12 -14.94
CA HIS A 242 6.28 -1.25 -15.85
C HIS A 242 6.26 -0.87 -17.34
N HIS A 243 6.50 0.40 -17.70
CA HIS A 243 6.42 0.91 -19.08
C HIS A 243 5.07 0.60 -19.75
N ALA A 244 3.99 0.80 -19.00
CA ALA A 244 2.66 0.45 -19.45
C ALA A 244 2.25 1.29 -20.65
N VAL A 245 1.56 0.65 -21.57
CA VAL A 245 1.04 1.25 -22.80
C VAL A 245 -0.48 1.27 -22.70
N GLU A 246 -1.10 2.39 -23.07
CA GLU A 246 -2.55 2.47 -23.18
C GLU A 246 -3.07 1.47 -24.21
N VAL A 247 -4.18 0.82 -23.88
CA VAL A 247 -4.81 -0.18 -24.74
C VAL A 247 -6.04 0.42 -25.42
N GLU A 248 -6.21 0.12 -26.71
CA GLU A 248 -7.39 0.51 -27.47
C GLU A 248 -8.66 -0.11 -26.83
N GLY A 249 -9.57 0.74 -26.34
CA GLY A 249 -10.75 0.31 -25.56
C GLY A 249 -10.68 0.62 -24.06
N GLY A 250 -9.56 1.18 -23.57
CA GLY A 250 -9.37 1.65 -22.20
C GLY A 250 -8.54 0.68 -21.34
N GLY A 251 -7.82 1.24 -20.36
CA GLY A 251 -6.90 0.50 -19.50
C GLY A 251 -5.45 0.59 -19.95
N THR A 252 -4.57 -0.10 -19.21
CA THR A 252 -3.12 -0.08 -19.43
C THR A 252 -2.58 -1.50 -19.54
N ARG A 253 -1.46 -1.68 -20.24
CA ARG A 253 -0.80 -2.97 -20.39
C ARG A 253 0.69 -2.87 -20.14
N PHE A 254 1.23 -3.81 -19.39
CA PHE A 254 2.67 -3.96 -19.22
C PHE A 254 3.10 -5.42 -19.09
N GLY A 255 4.41 -5.67 -19.16
CA GLY A 255 4.99 -7.01 -19.06
C GLY A 255 5.97 -7.29 -20.20
N SER A 256 6.66 -8.42 -20.12
CA SER A 256 7.68 -8.82 -21.10
C SER A 256 7.10 -9.36 -22.42
N GLY A 257 5.83 -9.79 -22.43
CA GLY A 257 5.06 -10.08 -23.65
C GLY A 257 5.31 -11.46 -24.29
N GLU A 258 5.99 -12.37 -23.59
CA GLU A 258 6.19 -13.76 -24.06
C GLU A 258 4.85 -14.50 -24.19
N ALA A 259 3.88 -14.16 -23.34
CA ALA A 259 2.47 -14.46 -23.51
C ALA A 259 1.63 -13.22 -23.18
N MET A 260 0.47 -13.07 -23.79
CA MET A 260 -0.37 -11.90 -23.66
C MET A 260 -1.83 -12.29 -23.47
N ILE A 261 -2.53 -11.64 -22.57
CA ILE A 261 -3.99 -11.68 -22.45
C ILE A 261 -4.56 -10.81 -23.56
N GLU A 262 -5.21 -11.42 -24.54
CA GLU A 262 -5.82 -10.71 -25.67
C GLU A 262 -7.15 -10.07 -25.30
N ARG A 263 -7.94 -10.73 -24.44
CA ARG A 263 -9.31 -10.32 -24.13
C ARG A 263 -9.82 -10.89 -22.82
N ILE A 264 -10.59 -10.08 -22.09
CA ILE A 264 -11.31 -10.48 -20.87
C ILE A 264 -12.81 -10.45 -21.17
N GLU A 265 -13.51 -11.57 -20.97
CA GLU A 265 -14.96 -11.65 -21.06
C GLU A 265 -15.59 -11.94 -19.70
N LEU A 266 -16.66 -11.21 -19.37
CA LEU A 266 -17.59 -11.59 -18.32
C LEU A 266 -18.76 -12.34 -18.97
N LEU A 267 -18.98 -13.58 -18.54
CA LEU A 267 -20.02 -14.46 -19.04
C LEU A 267 -21.09 -14.66 -17.96
N SER A 268 -22.36 -14.63 -18.37
CA SER A 268 -23.51 -14.92 -17.49
C SER A 268 -23.62 -16.43 -17.19
N ALA A 269 -24.57 -16.78 -16.32
CA ALA A 269 -24.93 -18.17 -16.03
C ALA A 269 -25.23 -19.02 -17.29
N SER A 270 -25.74 -18.42 -18.35
CA SER A 270 -26.03 -19.09 -19.63
C SER A 270 -24.81 -19.16 -20.56
N GLY A 271 -23.63 -18.72 -20.11
CA GLY A 271 -22.39 -18.67 -20.88
C GLY A 271 -22.35 -17.58 -21.95
N GLN A 272 -23.27 -16.60 -21.90
CA GLN A 272 -23.31 -15.51 -22.87
C GLN A 272 -22.53 -14.29 -22.34
N PRO A 273 -21.76 -13.58 -23.19
CA PRO A 273 -21.10 -12.35 -22.78
C PRO A 273 -22.08 -11.31 -22.24
N THR A 274 -21.74 -10.69 -21.11
CA THR A 274 -22.53 -9.63 -20.49
C THR A 274 -21.64 -8.50 -19.96
N SER A 275 -22.24 -7.34 -19.74
CA SER A 275 -21.69 -6.23 -18.96
C SER A 275 -22.61 -5.80 -17.83
N LEU A 276 -23.77 -6.46 -17.68
CA LEU A 276 -24.77 -6.18 -16.66
C LEU A 276 -25.05 -7.46 -15.88
N VAL A 277 -24.97 -7.36 -14.56
CA VAL A 277 -25.18 -8.49 -13.63
C VAL A 277 -25.92 -8.01 -12.39
N TYR A 278 -26.52 -8.93 -11.65
CA TYR A 278 -27.19 -8.63 -10.39
C TYR A 278 -26.43 -9.24 -9.20
N PRO A 279 -26.59 -8.68 -7.98
CA PRO A 279 -26.08 -9.29 -6.77
C PRO A 279 -26.54 -10.74 -6.65
N GLY A 280 -25.58 -11.64 -6.44
CA GLY A 280 -25.80 -13.07 -6.29
C GLY A 280 -25.78 -13.87 -7.59
N ASP A 281 -25.69 -13.24 -8.76
CA ASP A 281 -25.60 -13.96 -10.04
C ASP A 281 -24.32 -14.81 -10.10
N PRO A 282 -24.40 -16.05 -10.60
CA PRO A 282 -23.20 -16.79 -10.98
C PRO A 282 -22.65 -16.21 -12.28
N VAL A 283 -21.35 -15.92 -12.28
CA VAL A 283 -20.65 -15.34 -13.43
C VAL A 283 -19.35 -16.07 -13.68
N ARG A 284 -18.81 -15.93 -14.89
CA ARG A 284 -17.52 -16.50 -15.26
C ARG A 284 -16.66 -15.45 -15.93
N LEU A 285 -15.42 -15.31 -15.48
CA LEU A 285 -14.40 -14.53 -16.16
C LEU A 285 -13.64 -15.45 -17.09
N ARG A 286 -13.62 -15.14 -18.39
CA ARG A 286 -12.82 -15.86 -19.37
C ARG A 286 -11.65 -14.99 -19.82
N LEU A 287 -10.44 -15.47 -19.59
CA LEU A 287 -9.20 -14.83 -20.02
C LEU A 287 -8.71 -15.51 -21.30
N HIS A 288 -8.79 -14.82 -22.43
CA HIS A 288 -8.21 -15.28 -23.69
C HIS A 288 -6.75 -14.85 -23.74
N TYR A 289 -5.84 -15.78 -24.05
CA TYR A 289 -4.41 -15.50 -24.12
C TYR A 289 -3.80 -16.00 -25.44
N ARG A 290 -2.66 -15.42 -25.79
CA ARG A 290 -1.74 -15.89 -26.84
C ARG A 290 -0.34 -16.00 -26.26
N ALA A 291 0.26 -17.18 -26.37
CA ALA A 291 1.67 -17.41 -26.06
C ALA A 291 2.51 -17.39 -27.35
N ASN A 292 3.58 -16.61 -27.37
CA ASN A 292 4.53 -16.55 -28.48
C ASN A 292 5.58 -17.67 -28.37
N GLU A 293 5.86 -18.10 -27.15
CA GLU A 293 6.73 -19.23 -26.82
C GLU A 293 6.15 -20.08 -25.69
N ARG A 294 6.80 -21.19 -25.37
CA ARG A 294 6.38 -22.07 -24.27
C ARG A 294 6.71 -21.42 -22.93
N ILE A 295 5.71 -21.26 -22.07
CA ILE A 295 5.87 -20.72 -20.71
C ILE A 295 5.68 -21.85 -19.70
N GLU A 296 6.66 -22.07 -18.84
CA GLU A 296 6.58 -23.03 -17.73
C GLU A 296 5.92 -22.39 -16.52
N SER A 297 5.05 -23.16 -15.84
CA SER A 297 4.35 -22.76 -14.62
C SER A 297 3.75 -21.33 -14.65
N PRO A 298 3.00 -20.92 -15.71
CA PRO A 298 2.42 -19.59 -15.76
C PRO A 298 1.34 -19.43 -14.68
N VAL A 299 1.43 -18.36 -13.90
CA VAL A 299 0.42 -18.02 -12.90
C VAL A 299 -0.49 -16.95 -13.47
N PHE A 300 -1.74 -17.33 -13.74
CA PHE A 300 -2.77 -16.40 -14.16
C PHE A 300 -3.42 -15.76 -12.93
N GLY A 301 -3.81 -14.49 -13.08
CA GLY A 301 -4.53 -13.74 -12.07
C GLY A 301 -5.61 -12.87 -12.68
N ALA A 302 -6.65 -12.59 -11.91
CA ALA A 302 -7.65 -11.58 -12.22
C ALA A 302 -7.97 -10.76 -10.98
N SER A 303 -8.27 -9.48 -11.17
CA SER A 303 -8.77 -8.60 -10.12
C SER A 303 -10.01 -7.84 -10.60
N ILE A 304 -10.79 -7.39 -9.62
CA ILE A 304 -11.92 -6.50 -9.82
C ILE A 304 -11.76 -5.32 -8.87
N ASP A 305 -11.88 -4.13 -9.46
CA ASP A 305 -11.77 -2.84 -8.80
C ASP A 305 -13.06 -2.05 -9.04
N THR A 306 -13.41 -1.12 -8.15
CA THR A 306 -14.45 -0.13 -8.45
C THR A 306 -13.94 0.85 -9.51
N ARG A 307 -14.84 1.61 -10.12
CA ARG A 307 -14.46 2.68 -11.07
C ARG A 307 -13.48 3.69 -10.46
N GLU A 308 -13.56 3.92 -9.16
CA GLU A 308 -12.71 4.83 -8.38
C GLU A 308 -11.37 4.19 -7.98
N GLY A 309 -11.07 2.96 -8.43
CA GLY A 309 -9.79 2.30 -8.17
C GLY A 309 -9.68 1.64 -6.78
N VAL A 310 -10.81 1.40 -6.11
CA VAL A 310 -10.82 0.61 -4.87
C VAL A 310 -10.74 -0.87 -5.23
N PHE A 311 -9.69 -1.55 -4.77
CA PHE A 311 -9.53 -2.99 -4.95
C PHE A 311 -10.62 -3.76 -4.19
N VAL A 312 -11.45 -4.51 -4.91
CA VAL A 312 -12.61 -5.23 -4.34
C VAL A 312 -12.26 -6.70 -4.13
N TRP A 313 -11.63 -7.32 -5.14
CA TRP A 313 -11.34 -8.75 -5.14
C TRP A 313 -10.20 -9.07 -6.10
N GLY A 314 -9.43 -10.10 -5.79
CA GLY A 314 -8.51 -10.72 -6.73
C GLY A 314 -8.30 -12.20 -6.43
N LEU A 315 -7.90 -12.93 -7.45
CA LEU A 315 -7.56 -14.35 -7.35
C LEU A 315 -6.39 -14.68 -8.26
N HIS A 316 -5.36 -15.30 -7.68
CA HIS A 316 -4.23 -15.83 -8.43
C HIS A 316 -4.25 -17.36 -8.46
N GLY A 317 -3.68 -17.94 -9.52
CA GLY A 317 -3.56 -19.39 -9.69
C GLY A 317 -2.86 -20.09 -8.53
N MET A 318 -1.92 -19.42 -7.85
CA MET A 318 -1.27 -19.96 -6.65
C MET A 318 -2.27 -20.12 -5.48
N ASP A 319 -3.10 -19.12 -5.21
CA ASP A 319 -4.13 -19.19 -4.16
C ASP A 319 -5.19 -20.23 -4.50
N ALA A 320 -5.53 -20.36 -5.78
CA ALA A 320 -6.47 -21.34 -6.29
C ALA A 320 -5.88 -22.76 -6.43
N CYS A 321 -4.58 -22.93 -6.18
CA CYS A 321 -3.85 -24.18 -6.48
C CYS A 321 -4.08 -24.66 -7.93
N TYR A 322 -4.19 -23.72 -8.86
CA TYR A 322 -4.46 -23.91 -10.28
C TYR A 322 -3.36 -23.23 -11.11
N VAL A 323 -2.24 -23.94 -11.27
CA VAL A 323 -1.09 -23.49 -12.08
C VAL A 323 -0.81 -24.58 -13.12
N PRO A 324 -1.01 -24.30 -14.43
CA PRO A 324 -0.62 -25.22 -15.49
C PRO A 324 0.87 -25.53 -15.41
N THR A 325 1.29 -26.75 -15.71
CA THR A 325 2.74 -27.06 -15.79
C THR A 325 3.41 -26.25 -16.89
N SER A 326 2.71 -26.02 -18.01
CA SER A 326 3.13 -25.12 -19.07
C SER A 326 1.95 -24.68 -19.93
N ILE A 327 2.12 -23.60 -20.68
CA ILE A 327 1.32 -23.27 -21.88
C ILE A 327 2.23 -23.31 -23.10
N GLU A 328 1.73 -23.90 -24.18
CA GLU A 328 2.45 -24.01 -25.45
C GLU A 328 2.18 -22.78 -26.35
N PRO A 329 3.06 -22.48 -27.33
CA PRO A 329 2.83 -21.40 -28.28
C PRO A 329 1.48 -21.55 -29.00
N GLY A 330 0.72 -20.46 -29.07
CA GLY A 330 -0.61 -20.43 -29.67
C GLY A 330 -1.63 -19.69 -28.81
N THR A 331 -2.90 -19.79 -29.19
CA THR A 331 -4.01 -19.13 -28.48
C THR A 331 -4.75 -20.11 -27.59
N GLY A 332 -5.16 -19.65 -26.41
CA GLY A 332 -5.96 -20.43 -25.47
C GLY A 332 -6.88 -19.53 -24.64
N HIS A 333 -7.62 -20.15 -23.74
CA HIS A 333 -8.33 -19.42 -22.70
C HIS A 333 -8.36 -20.21 -21.40
N LEU A 334 -8.64 -19.51 -20.31
CA LEU A 334 -9.01 -20.13 -19.04
C LEU A 334 -10.23 -19.42 -18.46
N ASP A 335 -10.97 -20.16 -17.64
CA ASP A 335 -12.19 -19.69 -16.99
C ASP A 335 -11.98 -19.61 -15.48
N ILE A 336 -12.45 -18.51 -14.89
CA ILE A 336 -12.57 -18.32 -13.44
C ILE A 336 -14.07 -18.27 -13.14
N ASP A 337 -14.58 -19.32 -12.49
CA ASP A 337 -15.97 -19.42 -12.10
C ASP A 337 -16.22 -18.70 -10.76
N ILE A 338 -17.09 -17.71 -10.77
CA ILE A 338 -17.57 -17.00 -9.59
C ILE A 338 -19.00 -17.47 -9.34
N PRO A 339 -19.22 -18.45 -8.43
CA PRO A 339 -20.52 -19.09 -8.26
C PRO A 339 -21.59 -18.14 -7.72
N ARG A 340 -21.17 -17.04 -7.10
CA ARG A 340 -22.05 -16.01 -6.58
C ARG A 340 -21.32 -14.68 -6.53
N LEU A 341 -21.70 -13.74 -7.39
CA LEU A 341 -21.13 -12.40 -7.37
C LEU A 341 -21.71 -11.61 -6.20
N THR A 342 -20.92 -11.43 -5.15
CA THR A 342 -21.35 -10.78 -3.91
C THR A 342 -21.15 -9.27 -3.93
N PHE A 343 -21.11 -8.61 -5.07
CA PHE A 343 -20.86 -7.16 -5.10
C PHE A 343 -22.16 -6.38 -4.91
N ASN A 344 -22.04 -5.19 -4.30
CA ASN A 344 -23.14 -4.23 -4.27
C ASN A 344 -23.32 -3.57 -5.64
N PRO A 345 -24.47 -2.91 -5.90
CA PRO A 345 -24.64 -2.19 -7.14
C PRO A 345 -23.60 -1.08 -7.31
N GLY A 346 -23.05 -0.99 -8.52
CA GLY A 346 -21.91 -0.13 -8.81
C GLY A 346 -21.28 -0.44 -10.16
N ALA A 347 -20.36 0.43 -10.57
CA ALA A 347 -19.54 0.24 -11.76
C ALA A 347 -18.17 -0.34 -11.37
N TYR A 348 -17.74 -1.36 -12.11
CA TYR A 348 -16.54 -2.13 -11.80
C TYR A 348 -15.66 -2.33 -13.04
N THR A 349 -14.36 -2.49 -12.82
CA THR A 349 -13.37 -2.83 -13.84
C THR A 349 -12.69 -4.14 -13.51
N ILE A 350 -12.38 -4.93 -14.54
CA ILE A 350 -11.68 -6.20 -14.45
C ILE A 350 -10.28 -6.01 -15.05
N SER A 351 -9.28 -6.47 -14.31
CA SER A 351 -7.89 -6.62 -14.76
C SER A 351 -7.51 -8.09 -14.79
N ALA A 352 -6.51 -8.44 -15.58
CA ALA A 352 -5.94 -9.78 -15.58
C ALA A 352 -4.44 -9.75 -15.83
N ALA A 353 -3.72 -10.74 -15.32
CA ALA A 353 -2.27 -10.85 -15.46
C ALA A 353 -1.80 -12.30 -15.65
N ILE A 354 -0.61 -12.44 -16.21
CA ILE A 354 0.20 -13.66 -16.30
C ILE A 354 1.55 -13.32 -15.66
N GLN A 355 1.97 -14.12 -14.68
CA GLN A 355 3.25 -13.99 -13.99
C GLN A 355 4.00 -15.31 -14.03
N ASN A 356 5.31 -15.25 -13.78
CA ASN A 356 6.07 -16.47 -13.50
C ASN A 356 5.69 -17.06 -12.13
N GLN A 357 6.03 -18.33 -11.91
CA GLN A 357 5.69 -19.05 -10.67
C GLN A 357 6.18 -18.35 -9.39
N ASP A 358 7.34 -17.71 -9.45
CA ASP A 358 7.94 -17.02 -8.30
C ASP A 358 7.34 -15.61 -8.07
N MET A 359 6.42 -15.17 -8.94
CA MET A 359 5.81 -13.83 -8.91
C MET A 359 6.85 -12.69 -8.93
N THR A 360 8.02 -12.96 -9.51
CA THR A 360 9.14 -12.02 -9.61
C THR A 360 9.17 -11.26 -10.93
N SER A 361 8.45 -11.76 -11.94
CA SER A 361 8.31 -11.11 -13.24
C SER A 361 6.88 -11.20 -13.75
N VAL A 362 6.44 -10.09 -14.35
CA VAL A 362 5.14 -9.97 -15.01
C VAL A 362 5.34 -10.25 -16.49
N ILE A 363 4.74 -11.35 -16.96
CA ILE A 363 4.77 -11.75 -18.36
C ILE A 363 3.82 -10.84 -19.15
N ASP A 364 2.61 -10.65 -18.64
CA ASP A 364 1.66 -9.67 -19.16
C ASP A 364 0.67 -9.27 -18.06
N ALA A 365 0.32 -8.00 -18.02
CA ALA A 365 -0.73 -7.47 -17.17
C ALA A 365 -1.57 -6.53 -18.01
N LEU A 366 -2.86 -6.84 -18.11
CA LEU A 366 -3.87 -6.06 -18.80
C LEU A 366 -4.81 -5.47 -17.74
N GLN A 367 -4.60 -4.22 -17.41
CA GLN A 367 -5.26 -3.52 -16.31
C GLN A 367 -6.49 -2.74 -16.78
N LYS A 368 -7.57 -2.79 -15.98
CA LYS A 368 -8.82 -2.03 -16.16
C LYS A 368 -9.45 -2.15 -17.55
N ALA A 369 -9.20 -3.26 -18.24
CA ALA A 369 -9.52 -3.42 -19.66
C ALA A 369 -10.98 -3.84 -19.93
N ARG A 370 -11.71 -4.31 -18.92
CA ARG A 370 -13.13 -4.67 -19.07
C ARG A 370 -14.00 -4.07 -17.98
N ARG A 371 -14.99 -3.28 -18.38
CA ARG A 371 -16.01 -2.70 -17.50
C ARG A 371 -17.27 -3.56 -17.43
N PHE A 372 -17.93 -3.55 -16.27
CA PHE A 372 -19.27 -4.10 -16.08
C PHE A 372 -19.97 -3.40 -14.91
N ASP A 373 -21.30 -3.44 -14.90
CA ASP A 373 -22.14 -2.85 -13.86
C ASP A 373 -22.91 -3.93 -13.11
N VAL A 374 -22.94 -3.79 -11.80
CA VAL A 374 -23.83 -4.53 -10.92
C VAL A 374 -25.07 -3.65 -10.72
N LEU A 375 -26.24 -4.14 -11.14
CA LEU A 375 -27.48 -3.40 -11.04
C LEU A 375 -28.19 -3.66 -9.70
N PRO A 376 -28.97 -2.69 -9.18
CA PRO A 376 -29.83 -2.92 -8.03
C PRO A 376 -30.76 -4.10 -8.30
N GLY A 377 -30.77 -5.07 -7.39
CA GLY A 377 -31.53 -6.29 -7.55
C GLY A 377 -31.83 -7.00 -6.24
N PRO A 378 -32.56 -8.13 -6.32
CA PRO A 378 -32.82 -9.00 -5.18
C PRO A 378 -31.51 -9.39 -4.48
N GLY A 379 -31.47 -9.28 -3.15
CA GLY A 379 -30.28 -9.66 -2.37
C GLY A 379 -29.25 -8.55 -2.13
N MET A 380 -29.51 -7.31 -2.56
CA MET A 380 -28.75 -6.14 -2.13
C MET A 380 -28.95 -5.86 -0.63
N GLU A 381 -27.86 -5.54 0.06
CA GLU A 381 -27.83 -5.13 1.47
C GLU A 381 -27.72 -3.60 1.61
N SER A 382 -27.82 -3.08 2.83
CA SER A 382 -27.97 -1.65 3.10
C SER A 382 -26.77 -0.77 2.75
N GLY A 383 -25.61 -1.33 2.42
CA GLY A 383 -24.40 -0.60 2.04
C GLY A 383 -23.12 -1.45 2.06
N GLY A 384 -21.98 -0.84 1.74
CA GLY A 384 -20.67 -1.48 1.65
C GLY A 384 -20.27 -1.88 0.21
N LEU A 385 -19.12 -2.53 0.05
CA LEU A 385 -18.63 -3.00 -1.26
C LEU A 385 -19.22 -4.36 -1.67
N VAL A 386 -19.54 -5.19 -0.68
CA VAL A 386 -20.00 -6.57 -0.87
C VAL A 386 -21.26 -6.88 -0.06
N ASN A 387 -22.03 -7.83 -0.55
CA ASN A 387 -23.19 -8.47 0.05
C ASN A 387 -22.78 -9.79 0.70
N LEU A 388 -23.11 -9.99 1.96
CA LEU A 388 -22.75 -11.21 2.68
C LEU A 388 -23.84 -12.29 2.60
N GLY A 389 -25.03 -11.95 2.12
CA GLY A 389 -26.19 -12.84 2.15
C GLY A 389 -26.74 -13.02 3.57
N ALA A 390 -26.63 -11.98 4.40
CA ALA A 390 -26.99 -12.04 5.81
C ALA A 390 -28.50 -12.02 6.04
N SER A 391 -28.93 -12.53 7.20
CA SER A 391 -30.35 -12.55 7.61
C SER A 391 -30.48 -12.32 9.12
N PHE A 392 -31.51 -11.57 9.54
CA PHE A 392 -31.89 -11.47 10.95
C PHE A 392 -32.64 -12.73 11.38
N THR A 393 -32.22 -13.35 12.48
CA THR A 393 -32.84 -14.54 13.08
C THR A 393 -32.92 -14.39 14.60
N ASP A 394 -33.78 -15.18 15.24
CA ASP A 394 -33.78 -15.39 16.70
C ASP A 394 -33.95 -14.11 17.57
N LEU A 395 -34.96 -13.29 17.26
CA LEU A 395 -35.28 -12.13 18.09
C LEU A 395 -35.79 -12.58 19.47
N THR A 396 -34.98 -12.37 20.51
CA THR A 396 -35.31 -12.73 21.89
C THR A 396 -35.39 -11.49 22.82
N PRO A 397 -36.46 -11.32 23.61
CA PRO A 397 -37.68 -12.13 23.60
C PRO A 397 -38.46 -11.94 22.29
N GLU A 398 -39.22 -12.95 21.89
CA GLU A 398 -40.01 -12.91 20.67
C GLU A 398 -40.95 -11.69 20.65
N ARG A 399 -40.95 -10.95 19.54
CA ARG A 399 -41.83 -9.80 19.30
C ARG A 399 -42.53 -9.95 17.96
N PRO A 400 -43.76 -9.44 17.81
CA PRO A 400 -44.41 -9.37 16.51
C PRO A 400 -43.59 -8.52 15.53
N MET A 401 -43.36 -9.04 14.33
CA MET A 401 -42.65 -8.32 13.27
C MET A 401 -43.64 -7.53 12.41
N ARG A 402 -43.22 -6.35 11.96
CA ARG A 402 -43.96 -5.59 10.94
C ARG A 402 -43.83 -6.32 9.60
N ASP A 403 -44.94 -6.44 8.86
CA ASP A 403 -44.89 -6.90 7.48
C ASP A 403 -44.28 -5.79 6.60
N VAL A 404 -43.10 -6.07 6.06
CA VAL A 404 -42.38 -5.17 5.15
C VAL A 404 -42.39 -5.82 3.78
N PRO A 405 -43.02 -5.20 2.76
CA PRO A 405 -43.11 -5.80 1.44
C PRO A 405 -41.71 -5.95 0.84
N ARG A 406 -41.46 -7.08 0.17
CA ARG A 406 -40.25 -7.27 -0.63
C ARG A 406 -40.31 -6.32 -1.83
N ARG A 407 -39.19 -5.68 -2.14
CA ARG A 407 -39.07 -4.85 -3.35
C ARG A 407 -39.33 -5.70 -4.59
N GLY A 408 -40.17 -5.18 -5.49
CA GLY A 408 -40.47 -5.79 -6.77
C GLY A 408 -39.52 -5.31 -7.88
N ALA A 409 -39.64 -5.89 -9.07
CA ALA A 409 -38.84 -5.50 -10.24
C ALA A 409 -38.93 -3.99 -10.55
N ALA A 410 -40.12 -3.40 -10.43
CA ALA A 410 -40.33 -1.97 -10.66
C ALA A 410 -39.56 -1.07 -9.67
N ASP A 411 -39.38 -1.52 -8.42
CA ASP A 411 -38.61 -0.78 -7.42
C ASP A 411 -37.11 -0.82 -7.76
N TYR A 412 -36.62 -1.96 -8.25
CA TYR A 412 -35.23 -2.12 -8.69
C TYR A 412 -34.94 -1.35 -9.97
N GLU A 413 -35.86 -1.34 -10.94
CA GLU A 413 -35.74 -0.51 -12.14
C GLU A 413 -35.70 0.98 -11.80
N HIS A 414 -36.49 1.43 -10.83
CA HIS A 414 -36.44 2.82 -10.36
C HIS A 414 -35.07 3.16 -9.76
N LEU A 415 -34.53 2.28 -8.91
CA LEU A 415 -33.20 2.45 -8.32
C LEU A 415 -32.09 2.44 -9.38
N ALA A 416 -32.17 1.54 -10.36
CA ALA A 416 -31.21 1.47 -11.45
C ALA A 416 -31.20 2.77 -12.28
N ARG A 417 -32.38 3.35 -12.55
CA ARG A 417 -32.49 4.65 -13.24
C ARG A 417 -31.90 5.79 -12.41
N MET A 418 -32.14 5.81 -11.10
CA MET A 418 -31.54 6.80 -10.21
C MET A 418 -30.01 6.70 -10.18
N GLN A 419 -29.49 5.47 -10.15
CA GLN A 419 -28.05 5.22 -10.17
C GLN A 419 -27.41 5.66 -11.50
N ALA A 420 -28.05 5.37 -12.63
CA ALA A 420 -27.60 5.86 -13.94
C ALA A 420 -27.60 7.40 -14.02
N GLN A 421 -28.66 8.05 -13.52
CA GLN A 421 -28.72 9.52 -13.48
C GLN A 421 -27.66 10.15 -12.57
N GLN A 422 -27.29 9.49 -11.47
CA GLN A 422 -26.20 9.94 -10.61
C GLN A 422 -24.83 9.78 -11.28
N ALA A 423 -24.61 8.67 -12.00
CA ALA A 423 -23.39 8.46 -12.78
C ALA A 423 -23.24 9.51 -13.89
N ASP A 424 -24.32 9.81 -14.63
CA ASP A 424 -24.32 10.83 -15.69
C ASP A 424 -24.12 12.26 -15.13
N ALA A 425 -24.62 12.55 -13.93
CA ALA A 425 -24.42 13.84 -13.28
C ALA A 425 -22.96 14.07 -12.86
N LEU A 426 -22.27 13.02 -12.40
CA LEU A 426 -20.85 13.05 -12.06
C LEU A 426 -19.96 13.20 -13.31
N GLU A 427 -20.39 12.71 -14.47
CA GLU A 427 -19.66 12.88 -15.74
C GLU A 427 -19.78 14.29 -16.37
N ASN A 428 -20.72 15.11 -15.91
CA ASN A 428 -20.93 16.48 -16.42
C ASN A 428 -20.40 17.57 -15.46
N GLU A 429 -19.78 17.19 -14.33
CA GLU A 429 -19.15 18.12 -13.37
C GLU A 429 -17.61 18.20 -13.50
N ASP A 430 -16.99 17.41 -14.38
CA ASP A 430 -15.60 17.55 -14.87
C ASP A 430 -15.56 18.26 -16.24
#